data_AF-A0A536E6F6-F1
#
_entry.id   AF-A0A536E6F6-F1
#
_cell.length_a   1.000
_cell.length_b   1.000
_cell.length_c   1.000
_cell.angle_alpha   90.00
_cell.angle_beta   90.00
_cell.angle_gamma   90.00
#
_symmetry.space_group_name_H-M   'P 1'
#
loop_
_entity.id
_entity.type
_entity.pdbx_description
1 polymer ?
#
loop_
_entity_poly.entity_id
_entity_poly.type
_entity_poly.pdbx_seq_one_letter_code
_entity_poly.pdbx_strand_id
1 'polypeptide(L)'
;MALTQPIWSRVDEAQHADFIIQLSHGIYPTADTTLIDPETVRVMQSTGVFRFDDPGTYPAPDLSDIGPPPGGMSVAANAVWMSRHMWQLSYESQQTPGYYLLMVPAWSVADTLGGTTFAVRALRVINALLIATLAPMAVTVAWRLFGRGAEVAAMAAMFAILLPGLALNGTRVSNDALAGALGGLCVLLAVNGAGQGFTWRCSILLGLAFGAGLLVKITLLGLAPAIALAMIWPALDASWAQRFVRAAVPAAIAAACLLAWFLVNLHLYGVPIPSARTSRLIDTAAMSPTPGLLLVDLAFFGLTFWSGEPLGVLPLAAPLAALGVLVSLIAGAGLIRLVSARPRTVAGAPLAVAMAAGGALVALALILPATNAFRFAGPGRYAYPALPAEAALCALGLYVAIRHQLARRVLGSAYGVVALAVIVAGAAGGSPPAQPGPQAPPDGSRVAASGADGSLRGFSITIDSVALDPAQKATWFHVTVENSGPDEAEWSPAPAVSTGSQ
;
A
#
# COMPACT_ATOMS: atom_id res chain seq x y z
N MET A 1 17.09 -5.28 -4.64
CA MET A 1 16.15 -5.32 -3.50
C MET A 1 15.45 -6.67 -3.40
N ALA A 2 14.73 -7.14 -4.44
CA ALA A 2 14.05 -8.46 -4.44
C ALA A 2 14.85 -9.62 -3.81
N LEU A 3 16.13 -9.75 -4.16
CA LEU A 3 17.00 -10.83 -3.68
C LEU A 3 17.68 -10.55 -2.33
N THR A 4 17.79 -9.28 -1.94
CA THR A 4 18.63 -8.84 -0.83
C THR A 4 17.85 -8.45 0.41
N GLN A 5 16.57 -8.10 0.26
CA GLN A 5 15.70 -7.83 1.39
C GLN A 5 15.56 -9.09 2.27
N PRO A 6 15.61 -8.96 3.60
CA PRO A 6 15.36 -10.09 4.49
C PRO A 6 13.99 -10.71 4.21
N ILE A 7 13.92 -12.04 4.25
CA ILE A 7 12.66 -12.77 4.14
C ILE A 7 11.92 -12.51 5.43
N TRP A 8 10.73 -11.94 5.27
CA TRP A 8 9.83 -11.53 6.34
C TRP A 8 10.48 -10.49 7.20
N SER A 9 10.08 -9.27 6.90
CA SER A 9 10.64 -8.08 7.49
C SER A 9 9.52 -7.09 7.62
N ARG A 10 9.81 -5.93 8.20
CA ARG A 10 8.85 -4.84 8.19
C ARG A 10 8.38 -4.45 6.79
N VAL A 11 9.06 -4.84 5.73
CA VAL A 11 8.61 -4.58 4.36
C VAL A 11 7.78 -5.75 3.83
N ASP A 12 8.09 -6.99 4.19
CA ASP A 12 7.55 -8.21 3.57
C ASP A 12 6.65 -8.96 4.54
N GLU A 13 5.34 -8.93 4.29
CA GLU A 13 4.30 -9.49 5.16
C GLU A 13 4.08 -10.97 4.83
N ALA A 14 4.22 -11.84 5.84
CA ALA A 14 4.08 -13.30 5.66
C ALA A 14 2.70 -13.68 5.11
N GLN A 15 1.66 -12.92 5.44
CA GLN A 15 0.27 -13.19 5.09
C GLN A 15 0.00 -13.07 3.58
N HIS A 16 0.76 -12.26 2.84
CA HIS A 16 0.67 -12.24 1.38
C HIS A 16 1.18 -13.54 0.77
N ALA A 17 2.29 -14.09 1.29
CA ALA A 17 2.82 -15.37 0.86
C ALA A 17 1.90 -16.52 1.30
N ASP A 18 1.39 -16.45 2.53
CA ASP A 18 0.47 -17.44 3.08
C ASP A 18 -0.78 -17.63 2.21
N PHE A 19 -1.40 -16.56 1.73
CA PHE A 19 -2.57 -16.68 0.85
C PHE A 19 -2.22 -17.48 -0.43
N ILE A 20 -1.01 -17.33 -0.96
CA ILE A 20 -0.56 -18.11 -2.12
C ILE A 20 -0.37 -19.59 -1.74
N ILE A 21 0.22 -19.86 -0.58
CA ILE A 21 0.41 -21.22 -0.04
C ILE A 21 -0.94 -21.92 0.14
N GLN A 22 -1.89 -21.27 0.82
CA GLN A 22 -3.24 -21.79 1.05
C GLN A 22 -3.92 -22.15 -0.28
N LEU A 23 -3.87 -21.25 -1.26
CA LEU A 23 -4.44 -21.49 -2.59
C LEU A 23 -3.74 -22.65 -3.31
N SER A 24 -2.42 -22.81 -3.13
CA SER A 24 -1.67 -23.95 -3.69
C SER A 24 -2.09 -25.29 -3.08
N HIS A 25 -2.61 -25.28 -1.86
CA HIS A 25 -3.23 -26.43 -1.19
C HIS A 25 -4.72 -26.63 -1.52
N GLY A 26 -5.28 -25.79 -2.41
CA GLY A 26 -6.70 -25.82 -2.77
C GLY A 26 -7.63 -25.21 -1.72
N ILE A 27 -7.07 -24.45 -0.77
CA ILE A 27 -7.82 -23.76 0.29
C ILE A 27 -7.99 -22.30 -0.11
N TYR A 28 -9.24 -21.82 -0.15
CA TYR A 28 -9.51 -20.38 -0.24
C TYR A 28 -9.65 -19.82 1.19
N PRO A 29 -8.66 -19.07 1.71
CA PRO A 29 -8.69 -18.58 3.08
C PRO A 29 -9.84 -17.60 3.33
N THR A 30 -10.40 -17.66 4.53
CA THR A 30 -11.44 -16.77 5.05
C THR A 30 -10.81 -15.84 6.07
N ALA A 31 -11.03 -14.53 5.92
CA ALA A 31 -10.13 -13.52 6.47
C ALA A 31 -10.02 -13.53 8.01
N ASP A 32 -11.11 -13.86 8.72
CA ASP A 32 -11.18 -13.86 10.19
C ASP A 32 -11.19 -15.25 10.81
N THR A 33 -10.96 -16.31 10.04
CA THR A 33 -11.03 -17.69 10.56
C THR A 33 -9.93 -18.61 10.06
N THR A 34 -9.39 -18.38 8.85
CA THR A 34 -8.30 -19.21 8.33
C THR A 34 -7.00 -18.80 9.01
N LEU A 35 -6.43 -19.77 9.71
CA LEU A 35 -5.12 -19.66 10.32
C LEU A 35 -4.02 -19.73 9.25
N ILE A 36 -2.91 -19.08 9.53
CA ILE A 36 -1.71 -19.11 8.71
C ILE A 36 -1.19 -20.56 8.61
N ASP A 37 -0.67 -20.95 7.44
CA ASP A 37 -0.21 -22.31 7.17
C ASP A 37 1.01 -22.66 8.06
N PRO A 38 1.12 -23.90 8.57
CA PRO A 38 2.28 -24.33 9.36
C PRO A 38 3.62 -24.11 8.66
N GLU A 39 3.67 -24.21 7.33
CA GLU A 39 4.86 -23.89 6.55
C GLU A 39 5.26 -22.44 6.71
N THR A 40 4.27 -21.54 6.68
CA THR A 40 4.49 -20.13 6.95
C THR A 40 4.99 -19.95 8.39
N VAL A 41 4.34 -20.55 9.40
CA VAL A 41 4.81 -20.43 10.80
C VAL A 41 6.27 -20.83 10.98
N ARG A 42 6.73 -21.91 10.31
CA ARG A 42 8.12 -22.38 10.41
C ARG A 42 9.15 -21.35 9.94
N VAL A 43 8.88 -20.68 8.83
CA VAL A 43 9.81 -19.65 8.34
C VAL A 43 9.75 -18.42 9.25
N MET A 44 8.62 -18.14 9.90
CA MET A 44 8.39 -17.04 10.86
C MET A 44 9.25 -17.24 12.10
N GLN A 45 9.22 -18.47 12.62
CA GLN A 45 10.09 -18.90 13.71
C GLN A 45 11.57 -18.77 13.33
N SER A 46 11.93 -19.11 12.10
CA SER A 46 13.33 -19.06 11.65
C SER A 46 13.87 -17.63 11.51
N THR A 47 13.00 -16.66 11.20
CA THR A 47 13.38 -15.25 11.01
C THR A 47 13.18 -14.42 12.28
N GLY A 48 12.35 -14.89 13.22
CA GLY A 48 11.94 -14.13 14.40
C GLY A 48 10.98 -12.99 14.08
N VAL A 49 10.38 -12.97 12.88
CA VAL A 49 9.50 -11.89 12.41
C VAL A 49 8.08 -12.40 12.25
N PHE A 50 7.20 -11.94 13.14
CA PHE A 50 5.77 -12.26 13.17
C PHE A 50 4.89 -11.06 12.85
N ARG A 51 5.39 -9.82 12.95
CA ARG A 51 4.61 -8.59 12.76
C ARG A 51 5.28 -7.59 11.83
N PHE A 52 4.53 -6.55 11.47
CA PHE A 52 5.01 -5.37 10.75
C PHE A 52 5.87 -4.43 11.64
N ASP A 53 6.54 -4.99 12.64
CA ASP A 53 7.34 -4.30 13.64
C ASP A 53 8.78 -4.83 13.60
N ASP A 54 9.71 -4.09 14.19
CA ASP A 54 11.10 -4.53 14.25
C ASP A 54 11.24 -5.76 15.16
N PRO A 55 12.09 -6.75 14.81
CA PRO A 55 12.37 -7.86 15.70
C PRO A 55 12.79 -7.36 17.07
N GLY A 56 12.21 -7.92 18.14
CA GLY A 56 12.51 -7.53 19.52
C GLY A 56 11.83 -6.24 19.99
N THR A 57 11.04 -5.54 19.16
CA THR A 57 10.19 -4.43 19.63
C THR A 57 8.79 -4.87 20.05
N TYR A 58 8.51 -6.17 20.00
CA TYR A 58 7.27 -6.78 20.45
C TYR A 58 7.59 -8.14 21.08
N PRO A 59 6.79 -8.58 22.06
CA PRO A 59 6.98 -9.88 22.71
C PRO A 59 6.77 -11.00 21.69
N ALA A 60 7.60 -12.03 21.77
CA ALA A 60 7.46 -13.19 20.90
C ALA A 60 6.08 -13.84 21.13
N PRO A 61 5.35 -14.19 20.07
CA PRO A 61 4.06 -14.82 20.24
C PRO A 61 4.18 -16.20 20.87
N ASP A 62 3.21 -16.55 21.71
CA ASP A 62 3.04 -17.92 22.20
C ASP A 62 2.43 -18.78 21.10
N LEU A 63 3.24 -19.66 20.52
CA LEU A 63 2.82 -20.54 19.43
C LEU A 63 1.94 -21.70 19.90
N SER A 64 1.74 -21.85 21.22
CA SER A 64 0.74 -22.77 21.78
C SER A 64 -0.68 -22.17 21.79
N ASP A 65 -0.82 -20.85 21.63
CA ASP A 65 -2.09 -20.11 21.64
C ASP A 65 -2.51 -19.66 20.23
N ILE A 66 -2.51 -20.61 19.28
CA ILE A 66 -2.96 -20.36 17.90
C ILE A 66 -4.44 -20.71 17.77
N GLY A 67 -5.26 -19.74 17.39
CA GLY A 67 -6.69 -19.96 17.20
C GLY A 67 -7.42 -18.82 16.50
N PRO A 68 -8.66 -19.06 16.05
CA PRO A 68 -9.49 -17.99 15.50
C PRO A 68 -9.86 -16.98 16.60
N PRO A 69 -10.27 -15.76 16.22
CA PRO A 69 -10.71 -14.74 17.17
C PRO A 69 -11.88 -15.25 18.02
N PRO A 70 -11.86 -15.09 19.36
CA PRO A 70 -12.97 -15.48 20.22
C PRO A 70 -14.32 -14.86 19.80
N GLY A 71 -15.38 -15.66 19.85
CA GLY A 71 -16.74 -15.17 19.60
C GLY A 71 -17.25 -14.27 20.73
N GLY A 72 -18.10 -13.29 20.40
CA GLY A 72 -18.79 -12.45 21.39
C GLY A 72 -17.98 -11.28 21.96
N MET A 73 -16.78 -11.03 21.46
CA MET A 73 -15.96 -9.88 21.88
C MET A 73 -16.63 -8.54 21.52
N SER A 74 -16.47 -7.54 22.38
CA SER A 74 -16.74 -6.14 22.03
C SER A 74 -15.75 -5.66 20.96
N VAL A 75 -16.07 -4.57 20.24
CA VAL A 75 -15.18 -4.00 19.22
C VAL A 75 -13.79 -3.66 19.81
N ALA A 76 -13.77 -3.09 21.02
CA ALA A 76 -12.53 -2.75 21.72
C ALA A 76 -11.73 -4.01 22.11
N ALA A 77 -12.39 -5.03 22.68
CA ALA A 77 -11.74 -6.29 23.04
C ALA A 77 -11.18 -7.00 21.81
N ASN A 78 -11.92 -6.99 20.70
CA ASN A 78 -11.46 -7.55 19.43
C ASN A 78 -10.23 -6.81 18.90
N ALA A 79 -10.20 -5.47 18.91
CA ALA A 79 -9.05 -4.70 18.46
C ALA A 79 -7.78 -5.00 19.28
N VAL A 80 -7.93 -5.12 20.62
CA VAL A 80 -6.82 -5.53 21.50
C VAL A 80 -6.34 -6.94 21.15
N TRP A 81 -7.26 -7.89 20.94
CA TRP A 81 -6.90 -9.25 20.54
C TRP A 81 -6.19 -9.27 19.19
N MET A 82 -6.67 -8.53 18.18
CA MET A 82 -6.05 -8.43 16.85
C MET A 82 -4.64 -7.85 16.93
N SER A 83 -4.43 -6.80 17.72
CA SER A 83 -3.10 -6.21 17.90
C SER A 83 -2.05 -7.23 18.39
N ARG A 84 -2.51 -8.34 19.01
CA ARG A 84 -1.66 -9.40 19.54
C ARG A 84 -1.54 -10.63 18.63
N HIS A 85 -2.62 -10.98 17.92
CA HIS A 85 -2.78 -12.26 17.26
C HIS A 85 -3.00 -12.17 15.75
N MET A 86 -3.12 -10.97 15.16
CA MET A 86 -3.32 -10.80 13.71
C MET A 86 -2.29 -11.56 12.86
N TRP A 87 -1.07 -11.73 13.38
CA TRP A 87 -0.01 -12.49 12.74
C TRP A 87 -0.40 -13.94 12.40
N GLN A 88 -1.30 -14.56 13.17
CA GLN A 88 -1.68 -15.97 12.99
C GLN A 88 -2.80 -16.18 11.98
N LEU A 89 -3.35 -15.10 11.41
CA LEU A 89 -4.45 -15.15 10.45
C LEU A 89 -3.95 -14.94 9.03
N SER A 90 -4.57 -15.65 8.08
CA SER A 90 -4.41 -15.40 6.64
C SER A 90 -5.25 -14.20 6.21
N TYR A 91 -5.04 -13.04 6.87
CA TYR A 91 -5.94 -11.89 6.79
C TYR A 91 -5.95 -11.21 5.42
N GLU A 92 -4.96 -11.47 4.57
CA GLU A 92 -4.87 -10.96 3.20
C GLU A 92 -6.00 -11.48 2.29
N SER A 93 -6.77 -12.48 2.74
CA SER A 93 -7.94 -12.97 2.01
C SER A 93 -9.13 -12.01 1.98
N GLN A 94 -9.07 -10.92 2.76
CA GLN A 94 -9.97 -9.78 2.60
C GLN A 94 -9.74 -9.01 1.28
N GLN A 95 -8.54 -9.13 0.70
CA GLN A 95 -8.23 -8.53 -0.59
C GLN A 95 -8.84 -9.36 -1.73
N THR A 96 -8.90 -8.74 -2.90
CA THR A 96 -9.28 -9.43 -4.14
C THR A 96 -8.19 -10.43 -4.56
N PRO A 97 -8.55 -11.64 -5.07
CA PRO A 97 -7.64 -12.79 -5.12
C PRO A 97 -6.70 -12.83 -6.33
N GLY A 98 -6.84 -11.91 -7.28
CA GLY A 98 -6.25 -11.99 -8.61
C GLY A 98 -4.72 -12.10 -8.63
N TYR A 99 -4.02 -11.38 -7.74
CA TYR A 99 -2.57 -11.52 -7.60
C TYR A 99 -2.20 -12.91 -7.08
N TYR A 100 -2.83 -13.32 -5.98
CA TYR A 100 -2.47 -14.55 -5.28
C TYR A 100 -2.70 -15.78 -6.16
N LEU A 101 -3.86 -15.85 -6.84
CA LEU A 101 -4.17 -16.90 -7.81
C LEU A 101 -3.15 -16.97 -8.96
N LEU A 102 -2.72 -15.81 -9.48
CA LEU A 102 -1.74 -15.76 -10.57
C LEU A 102 -0.35 -16.21 -10.13
N MET A 103 0.00 -16.04 -8.86
CA MET A 103 1.30 -16.42 -8.33
C MET A 103 1.40 -17.91 -7.96
N VAL A 104 0.27 -18.63 -7.79
CA VAL A 104 0.28 -20.06 -7.41
C VAL A 104 1.16 -20.92 -8.31
N PRO A 105 1.09 -20.86 -9.67
CA PRO A 105 1.93 -21.70 -10.51
C PRO A 105 3.43 -21.42 -10.33
N ALA A 106 3.80 -20.15 -10.17
CA ALA A 106 5.19 -19.77 -9.93
C ALA A 106 5.68 -20.23 -8.56
N TRP A 107 4.81 -20.12 -7.54
CA TRP A 107 5.06 -20.65 -6.20
C TRP A 107 5.31 -22.15 -6.25
N SER A 108 4.38 -22.95 -6.79
CA SER A 108 4.48 -24.41 -6.80
C SER A 108 5.75 -24.92 -7.49
N VAL A 109 6.14 -24.30 -8.62
CA VAL A 109 7.38 -24.65 -9.32
C VAL A 109 8.61 -24.29 -8.47
N ALA A 110 8.65 -23.09 -7.92
CA ALA A 110 9.81 -22.63 -7.17
C ALA A 110 9.98 -23.38 -5.84
N ASP A 111 8.89 -23.62 -5.12
CA ASP A 111 8.88 -24.38 -3.87
C ASP A 111 9.38 -25.81 -4.09
N THR A 112 8.92 -26.49 -5.14
CA THR A 112 9.41 -27.83 -5.52
C THR A 112 10.92 -27.86 -5.78
N LEU A 113 11.50 -26.75 -6.28
CA LEU A 113 12.92 -26.69 -6.66
C LEU A 113 13.85 -26.29 -5.50
N GLY A 114 13.36 -25.55 -4.50
CA GLY A 114 14.23 -24.96 -3.47
C GLY A 114 13.56 -24.62 -2.15
N GLY A 115 12.32 -25.06 -1.93
CA GLY A 115 11.51 -24.78 -0.74
C GLY A 115 10.98 -23.36 -0.65
N THR A 116 10.24 -23.09 0.43
CA THR A 116 9.50 -21.85 0.73
C THR A 116 10.36 -20.60 0.56
N THR A 117 11.58 -20.63 1.10
CA THR A 117 12.53 -19.50 1.05
C THR A 117 12.91 -19.15 -0.39
N PHE A 118 13.12 -20.15 -1.24
CA PHE A 118 13.41 -19.94 -2.65
C PHE A 118 12.17 -19.44 -3.40
N ALA A 119 10.99 -20.00 -3.11
CA ALA A 119 9.72 -19.57 -3.68
C ALA A 119 9.42 -18.09 -3.42
N VAL A 120 9.58 -17.62 -2.17
CA VAL A 120 9.44 -16.20 -1.82
C VAL A 120 10.36 -15.33 -2.68
N ARG A 121 11.64 -15.68 -2.81
CA ARG A 121 12.59 -14.91 -3.63
C ARG A 121 12.21 -14.91 -5.12
N ALA A 122 11.73 -16.03 -5.64
CA ALA A 122 11.25 -16.13 -7.02
C ALA A 122 10.07 -15.19 -7.27
N LEU A 123 9.08 -15.17 -6.37
CA LEU A 123 7.93 -14.25 -6.46
C LEU A 123 8.36 -12.78 -6.38
N ARG A 124 9.34 -12.45 -5.53
CA ARG A 124 9.92 -11.10 -5.46
C ARG A 124 10.60 -10.67 -6.76
N VAL A 125 11.27 -11.59 -7.45
CA VAL A 125 11.84 -11.32 -8.79
C VAL A 125 10.74 -11.08 -9.81
N ILE A 126 9.66 -11.86 -9.79
CA ILE A 126 8.48 -11.62 -10.64
C ILE A 126 7.91 -10.21 -10.37
N ASN A 127 7.74 -9.84 -9.11
CA ASN A 127 7.28 -8.52 -8.72
C ASN A 127 8.23 -7.40 -9.21
N ALA A 128 9.55 -7.60 -9.12
CA ALA A 128 10.54 -6.68 -9.69
C ALA A 128 10.40 -6.51 -11.21
N LEU A 129 10.12 -7.59 -11.94
CA LEU A 129 9.88 -7.54 -13.38
C LEU A 129 8.56 -6.82 -13.72
N LEU A 130 7.52 -7.01 -12.90
CA LEU A 130 6.24 -6.30 -13.04
C LEU A 130 6.42 -4.78 -12.86
N ILE A 131 7.09 -4.33 -11.80
CA ILE A 131 7.33 -2.89 -11.61
C ILE A 131 8.30 -2.31 -12.65
N ALA A 132 9.19 -3.11 -13.22
CA ALA A 132 10.08 -2.66 -14.30
C ALA A 132 9.30 -2.21 -15.55
N THR A 133 8.05 -2.65 -15.74
CA THR A 133 7.21 -2.18 -16.86
C THR A 133 6.76 -0.73 -16.70
N LEU A 134 6.83 -0.16 -15.49
CA LEU A 134 6.37 1.21 -15.24
C LEU A 134 7.25 2.26 -15.93
N ALA A 135 8.54 2.00 -16.07
CA ALA A 135 9.46 2.91 -16.75
C ALA A 135 9.16 3.10 -18.26
N PRO A 136 9.03 2.05 -19.09
CA PRO A 136 8.64 2.22 -20.48
C PRO A 136 7.22 2.80 -20.64
N MET A 137 6.30 2.51 -19.71
CA MET A 137 4.99 3.17 -19.67
C MET A 137 5.12 4.67 -19.39
N ALA A 138 5.94 5.08 -18.43
CA ALA A 138 6.21 6.48 -18.10
C ALA A 138 6.82 7.26 -19.28
N VAL A 139 7.78 6.64 -19.99
CA VAL A 139 8.35 7.18 -21.23
C VAL A 139 7.27 7.42 -22.28
N THR A 140 6.39 6.43 -22.48
CA THR A 140 5.33 6.53 -23.48
C THR A 140 4.30 7.59 -23.12
N VAL A 141 3.93 7.68 -21.83
CA VAL A 141 3.07 8.76 -21.32
C VAL A 141 3.74 10.12 -21.53
N ALA A 142 5.02 10.28 -21.17
CA ALA A 142 5.77 11.51 -21.40
C ALA A 142 5.77 11.93 -22.88
N TRP A 143 5.96 10.99 -23.80
CA TRP A 143 5.87 11.26 -25.24
C TRP A 143 4.49 11.71 -25.69
N ARG A 144 3.42 11.23 -25.05
CA ARG A 144 2.07 11.70 -25.32
C ARG A 144 1.79 13.09 -24.76
N LEU A 145 2.35 13.42 -23.60
CA LEU A 145 2.13 14.73 -22.96
C LEU A 145 2.92 15.86 -23.63
N PHE A 146 4.14 15.57 -24.09
CA PHE A 146 5.10 16.59 -24.52
C PHE A 146 5.72 16.34 -25.91
N GLY A 147 5.31 15.28 -26.62
CA GLY A 147 5.96 14.86 -27.86
C GLY A 147 7.25 14.07 -27.59
N ARG A 148 7.97 13.68 -28.65
CA ARG A 148 9.18 12.84 -28.59
C ARG A 148 10.44 13.54 -28.02
N GLY A 149 10.27 14.44 -27.07
CA GLY A 149 11.38 15.12 -26.38
C GLY A 149 12.18 14.14 -25.53
N ALA A 150 13.44 13.89 -25.91
CA ALA A 150 14.31 12.91 -25.24
C ALA A 150 14.55 13.24 -23.76
N GLU A 151 14.67 14.52 -23.41
CA GLU A 151 14.97 14.96 -22.03
C GLU A 151 13.82 14.64 -21.05
N VAL A 152 12.57 14.98 -21.40
CA VAL A 152 11.39 14.71 -20.54
C VAL A 152 11.15 13.20 -20.40
N ALA A 153 11.32 12.45 -21.50
CA ALA A 153 11.21 10.99 -21.47
C ALA A 153 12.27 10.34 -20.58
N ALA A 154 13.53 10.79 -20.68
CA ALA A 154 14.62 10.29 -19.84
C ALA A 154 14.38 10.60 -18.35
N MET A 155 13.91 11.82 -18.03
CA MET A 155 13.55 12.17 -16.65
C MET A 155 12.38 11.34 -16.13
N ALA A 156 11.35 11.08 -16.94
CA ALA A 156 10.22 10.23 -16.55
C ALA A 156 10.67 8.79 -16.29
N ALA A 157 11.53 8.23 -17.14
CA ALA A 157 12.14 6.92 -16.91
C ALA A 157 12.95 6.90 -15.62
N MET A 158 13.78 7.93 -15.39
CA MET A 158 14.60 8.06 -14.21
C MET A 158 13.76 8.07 -12.92
N PHE A 159 12.67 8.84 -12.87
CA PHE A 159 11.76 8.85 -11.73
C PHE A 159 11.09 7.49 -11.51
N ALA A 160 10.73 6.76 -12.56
CA ALA A 160 10.12 5.44 -12.40
C ALA A 160 11.13 4.37 -11.96
N ILE A 161 12.36 4.41 -12.47
CA ILE A 161 13.41 3.40 -12.19
C ILE A 161 14.04 3.63 -10.82
N LEU A 162 14.33 4.90 -10.50
CA LEU A 162 15.09 5.29 -9.31
C LEU A 162 14.15 5.82 -8.22
N LEU A 163 12.92 5.33 -8.11
CA LEU A 163 12.05 5.63 -6.97
C LEU A 163 12.32 4.60 -5.86
N PRO A 164 13.03 4.94 -4.77
CA PRO A 164 13.42 3.95 -3.78
C PRO A 164 12.22 3.36 -3.04
N GLY A 165 11.15 4.15 -2.85
CA GLY A 165 9.90 3.63 -2.31
C GLY A 165 9.24 2.54 -3.17
N LEU A 166 9.27 2.69 -4.50
CA LEU A 166 8.79 1.65 -5.40
C LEU A 166 9.71 0.43 -5.36
N ALA A 167 11.03 0.62 -5.32
CA ALA A 167 11.97 -0.50 -5.24
C ALA A 167 11.79 -1.29 -3.92
N LEU A 168 11.53 -0.61 -2.81
CA LEU A 168 11.28 -1.21 -1.51
C LEU A 168 9.98 -2.01 -1.50
N ASN A 169 8.86 -1.33 -1.76
CA ASN A 169 7.51 -1.89 -1.62
C ASN A 169 7.04 -2.69 -2.83
N GLY A 170 7.62 -2.48 -4.00
CA GLY A 170 7.26 -3.17 -5.24
C GLY A 170 8.04 -4.47 -5.47
N THR A 171 9.04 -4.77 -4.64
CA THR A 171 9.82 -6.02 -4.75
C THR A 171 9.56 -7.04 -3.64
N ARG A 172 8.68 -6.73 -2.68
CA ARG A 172 8.16 -7.68 -1.69
C ARG A 172 7.09 -8.58 -2.29
N VAL A 173 6.70 -9.66 -1.62
CA VAL A 173 5.53 -10.46 -2.01
C VAL A 173 4.27 -9.69 -1.59
N SER A 174 3.64 -8.99 -2.53
CA SER A 174 2.36 -8.31 -2.32
C SER A 174 1.65 -8.07 -3.65
N ASN A 175 0.36 -7.73 -3.57
CA ASN A 175 -0.43 -7.33 -4.73
C ASN A 175 -0.04 -5.95 -5.31
N ASP A 176 0.84 -5.19 -4.67
CA ASP A 176 1.23 -3.83 -5.07
C ASP A 176 1.94 -3.79 -6.43
N ALA A 177 2.82 -4.75 -6.70
CA ALA A 177 3.60 -4.78 -7.94
C ALA A 177 2.71 -4.96 -9.18
N LEU A 178 1.80 -5.94 -9.11
CA LEU A 178 0.85 -6.22 -10.19
C LEU A 178 -0.21 -5.12 -10.31
N ALA A 179 -0.68 -4.57 -9.18
CA ALA A 179 -1.55 -3.40 -9.13
C ALA A 179 -0.90 -2.20 -9.83
N GLY A 180 0.39 -1.95 -9.54
CA GLY A 180 1.22 -0.94 -10.19
C GLY A 180 1.24 -1.13 -11.71
N ALA A 181 1.63 -2.31 -12.19
CA ALA A 181 1.74 -2.62 -13.60
C ALA A 181 0.41 -2.49 -14.37
N LEU A 182 -0.69 -3.03 -13.82
CA LEU A 182 -2.02 -2.96 -14.43
C LEU A 182 -2.61 -1.55 -14.39
N GLY A 183 -2.42 -0.81 -13.29
CA GLY A 183 -2.79 0.60 -13.22
C GLY A 183 -2.01 1.45 -14.20
N GLY A 184 -0.70 1.22 -14.31
CA GLY A 184 0.17 1.89 -15.27
C GLY A 184 -0.26 1.64 -16.71
N LEU A 185 -0.67 0.41 -17.02
CA LEU A 185 -1.27 0.05 -18.30
C LEU A 185 -2.60 0.79 -18.54
N CYS A 186 -3.47 0.87 -17.52
CA CYS A 186 -4.73 1.63 -17.61
C CYS A 186 -4.47 3.11 -17.90
N VAL A 187 -3.52 3.73 -17.18
CA VAL A 187 -3.09 5.11 -17.41
C VAL A 187 -2.57 5.29 -18.83
N LEU A 188 -1.69 4.40 -19.29
CA LEU A 188 -1.14 4.45 -20.63
C LEU A 188 -2.24 4.38 -21.71
N LEU A 189 -3.17 3.43 -21.59
CA LEU A 189 -4.28 3.27 -22.52
C LEU A 189 -5.22 4.49 -22.48
N ALA A 190 -5.53 5.01 -21.29
CA ALA A 190 -6.38 6.17 -21.10
C ALA A 190 -5.76 7.44 -21.72
N VAL A 191 -4.48 7.71 -21.43
CA VAL A 191 -3.72 8.85 -21.98
C VAL A 191 -3.58 8.73 -23.50
N ASN A 192 -3.34 7.53 -24.03
CA ASN A 192 -3.22 7.31 -25.47
C ASN A 192 -4.55 7.54 -26.22
N GLY A 193 -5.67 7.12 -25.65
CA GLY A 193 -6.99 7.31 -26.26
C GLY A 193 -7.55 8.72 -26.10
N ALA A 194 -7.10 9.46 -25.08
CA ALA A 194 -7.55 10.82 -24.81
C ALA A 194 -7.26 11.76 -26.00
N GLY A 195 -8.30 12.39 -26.54
CA GLY A 195 -8.24 13.32 -27.67
C GLY A 195 -8.13 12.67 -29.06
N GLN A 196 -7.68 11.42 -29.16
CA GLN A 196 -7.64 10.65 -30.42
C GLN A 196 -8.88 9.76 -30.61
N GLY A 197 -9.62 9.50 -29.53
CA GLY A 197 -10.76 8.59 -29.50
C GLY A 197 -10.34 7.14 -29.24
N PHE A 198 -11.26 6.36 -28.69
CA PHE A 198 -11.02 4.95 -28.36
C PHE A 198 -11.52 4.04 -29.47
N THR A 199 -10.68 3.11 -29.92
CA THR A 199 -11.13 1.97 -30.74
C THR A 199 -11.77 0.91 -29.85
N TRP A 200 -12.61 0.03 -30.41
CA TRP A 200 -13.17 -1.11 -29.65
C TRP A 200 -12.09 -1.98 -28.99
N ARG A 201 -11.00 -2.24 -29.72
CA ARG A 201 -9.85 -2.97 -29.19
C ARG A 201 -9.26 -2.27 -27.97
N CYS A 202 -9.10 -0.94 -28.02
CA CYS A 202 -8.59 -0.17 -26.87
C CYS A 202 -9.57 -0.20 -25.69
N SER A 203 -10.88 -0.03 -25.94
CA SER A 203 -11.90 -0.12 -24.90
C SER A 203 -11.94 -1.49 -24.21
N ILE A 204 -11.83 -2.58 -24.98
CA ILE A 204 -11.77 -3.95 -24.44
C ILE A 204 -10.50 -4.16 -23.62
N LEU A 205 -9.33 -3.78 -24.17
CA LEU A 205 -8.06 -3.90 -23.46
C LEU A 205 -8.04 -3.08 -22.16
N LEU A 206 -8.61 -1.88 -22.18
CA LEU A 206 -8.74 -1.06 -20.97
C LEU A 206 -9.68 -1.73 -19.95
N GLY A 207 -10.81 -2.26 -20.40
CA GLY A 207 -11.73 -3.00 -19.54
C GLY A 207 -11.10 -4.22 -18.88
N LEU A 208 -10.34 -5.00 -19.65
CA LEU A 208 -9.62 -6.17 -19.16
C LEU A 208 -8.50 -5.78 -18.18
N ALA A 209 -7.69 -4.77 -18.52
CA ALA A 209 -6.63 -4.29 -17.64
C ALA A 209 -7.19 -3.71 -16.33
N PHE A 210 -8.27 -2.94 -16.42
CA PHE A 210 -8.93 -2.34 -15.26
C PHE A 210 -9.62 -3.40 -14.41
N GLY A 211 -10.39 -4.31 -15.01
CA GLY A 211 -11.04 -5.42 -14.33
C GLY A 211 -10.06 -6.38 -13.64
N ALA A 212 -8.98 -6.75 -14.33
CA ALA A 212 -7.89 -7.51 -13.73
C ALA A 212 -7.21 -6.73 -12.60
N GLY A 213 -7.02 -5.42 -12.78
CA GLY A 213 -6.49 -4.53 -11.76
C GLY A 213 -7.36 -4.48 -10.50
N LEU A 214 -8.68 -4.41 -10.66
CA LEU A 214 -9.63 -4.45 -9.54
C LEU A 214 -9.64 -5.82 -8.85
N LEU A 215 -9.45 -6.92 -9.60
CA LEU A 215 -9.27 -8.26 -9.03
C LEU A 215 -7.94 -8.42 -8.29
N VAL A 216 -6.95 -7.58 -8.58
CA VAL A 216 -5.67 -7.57 -7.86
C VAL A 216 -5.75 -6.69 -6.63
N LYS A 217 -6.34 -5.50 -6.76
CA LYS A 217 -6.51 -4.55 -5.67
C LYS A 217 -7.65 -3.58 -5.95
N ILE A 218 -8.68 -3.61 -5.11
CA ILE A 218 -9.87 -2.77 -5.28
C ILE A 218 -9.56 -1.27 -5.25
N THR A 219 -8.45 -0.85 -4.64
CA THR A 219 -8.01 0.56 -4.63
C THR A 219 -7.72 1.10 -6.03
N LEU A 220 -7.53 0.25 -7.05
CA LEU A 220 -7.45 0.71 -8.44
C LEU A 220 -8.72 1.41 -8.91
N LEU A 221 -9.85 1.27 -8.21
CA LEU A 221 -11.07 2.03 -8.47
C LEU A 221 -10.84 3.55 -8.45
N GLY A 222 -9.81 4.03 -7.74
CA GLY A 222 -9.39 5.43 -7.78
C GLY A 222 -8.96 5.91 -9.17
N LEU A 223 -8.66 5.03 -10.13
CA LEU A 223 -8.40 5.40 -11.53
C LEU A 223 -9.69 5.63 -12.35
N ALA A 224 -10.87 5.26 -11.84
CA ALA A 224 -12.13 5.38 -12.57
C ALA A 224 -12.43 6.81 -13.04
N PRO A 225 -12.21 7.89 -12.25
CA PRO A 225 -12.41 9.26 -12.73
C PRO A 225 -11.54 9.62 -13.94
N ALA A 226 -10.29 9.16 -13.97
CA ALA A 226 -9.36 9.42 -15.08
C ALA A 226 -9.76 8.64 -16.34
N ILE A 227 -10.18 7.38 -16.20
CA ILE A 227 -10.70 6.56 -17.29
C ILE A 227 -11.99 7.17 -17.86
N ALA A 228 -12.93 7.56 -16.98
CA ALA A 228 -14.17 8.22 -17.37
C ALA A 228 -13.87 9.53 -18.12
N LEU A 229 -12.98 10.35 -17.57
CA LEU A 229 -12.54 11.59 -18.20
C LEU A 229 -11.97 11.34 -19.60
N ALA A 230 -11.09 10.35 -19.77
CA ALA A 230 -10.51 10.00 -21.06
C ALA A 230 -11.58 9.62 -22.09
N MET A 231 -12.58 8.84 -21.66
CA MET A 231 -13.63 8.31 -22.54
C MET A 231 -14.66 9.35 -22.96
N ILE A 232 -15.00 10.28 -22.08
CA ILE A 232 -15.99 11.33 -22.36
C ILE A 232 -15.35 12.58 -23.00
N TRP A 233 -14.02 12.72 -22.92
CA TRP A 233 -13.33 13.89 -23.48
C TRP A 233 -13.65 14.06 -24.97
N PRO A 234 -13.86 15.30 -25.45
CA PRO A 234 -14.12 15.55 -26.86
C PRO A 234 -13.07 14.92 -27.79
N ALA A 235 -13.53 14.01 -28.66
CA ALA A 235 -12.79 13.48 -29.80
C ALA A 235 -13.38 14.04 -31.09
N LEU A 236 -12.53 14.37 -32.07
CA LEU A 236 -12.90 15.19 -33.23
C LEU A 236 -14.08 14.60 -34.06
N ASP A 237 -14.23 13.28 -34.11
CA ASP A 237 -15.12 12.62 -35.09
C ASP A 237 -16.18 11.66 -34.50
N ALA A 238 -16.40 11.65 -33.18
CA ALA A 238 -17.32 10.70 -32.53
C ALA A 238 -18.57 11.36 -31.94
N SER A 239 -19.76 10.81 -32.24
CA SER A 239 -21.01 11.25 -31.63
C SER A 239 -21.08 10.87 -30.13
N TRP A 240 -21.87 11.61 -29.35
CA TRP A 240 -22.05 11.33 -27.91
C TRP A 240 -22.53 9.90 -27.62
N ALA A 241 -23.43 9.36 -28.45
CA ALA A 241 -23.91 7.99 -28.32
C ALA A 241 -22.78 6.97 -28.51
N GLN A 242 -21.92 7.16 -29.53
CA GLN A 242 -20.79 6.27 -29.76
C GLN A 242 -19.77 6.33 -28.61
N ARG A 243 -19.54 7.52 -28.04
CA ARG A 243 -18.65 7.68 -26.87
C ARG A 243 -19.21 6.96 -25.65
N PHE A 244 -20.50 7.14 -25.36
CA PHE A 244 -21.15 6.48 -24.23
C PHE A 244 -21.08 4.95 -24.35
N VAL A 245 -21.41 4.41 -25.52
CA VAL A 245 -21.33 2.96 -25.78
C VAL A 245 -19.90 2.44 -25.62
N ARG A 246 -18.89 3.16 -26.14
CA ARG A 246 -17.47 2.77 -25.98
C ARG A 246 -16.96 2.92 -24.55
N ALA A 247 -17.54 3.83 -23.76
CA ALA A 247 -17.25 4.00 -22.33
C ALA A 247 -17.93 2.91 -21.48
N ALA A 248 -19.09 2.42 -21.89
CA ALA A 248 -19.81 1.36 -21.19
C ALA A 248 -19.08 0.01 -21.26
N VAL A 249 -18.36 -0.28 -22.36
CA VAL A 249 -17.63 -1.56 -22.52
C VAL A 249 -16.56 -1.81 -21.46
N PRO A 250 -15.60 -0.90 -21.19
CA PRO A 250 -14.60 -1.15 -20.15
C PRO A 250 -15.25 -1.30 -18.76
N ALA A 251 -16.31 -0.56 -18.46
CA ALA A 251 -17.05 -0.69 -17.21
C ALA A 251 -17.74 -2.06 -17.10
N ALA A 252 -18.41 -2.53 -18.17
CA ALA A 252 -19.07 -3.83 -18.20
C ALA A 252 -18.07 -4.98 -18.05
N ILE A 253 -16.91 -4.91 -18.72
CA ILE A 253 -15.85 -5.91 -18.59
C ILE A 253 -15.29 -5.91 -17.17
N ALA A 254 -15.00 -4.73 -16.60
CA ALA A 254 -14.50 -4.64 -15.24
C ALA A 254 -15.50 -5.19 -14.20
N ALA A 255 -16.80 -4.90 -14.37
CA ALA A 255 -17.85 -5.46 -13.53
C ALA A 255 -17.95 -6.98 -13.68
N ALA A 256 -17.84 -7.51 -14.90
CA ALA A 256 -17.84 -8.95 -15.15
C ALA A 256 -16.64 -9.66 -14.51
N CYS A 257 -15.45 -9.04 -14.51
CA CYS A 257 -14.28 -9.56 -13.79
C CYS A 257 -14.55 -9.64 -12.28
N LEU A 258 -15.11 -8.59 -11.68
CA LEU A 258 -15.41 -8.56 -10.24
C LEU A 258 -16.55 -9.49 -9.83
N LEU A 259 -17.48 -9.80 -10.75
CA LEU A 259 -18.64 -10.64 -10.46
C LEU A 259 -18.22 -12.00 -9.89
N ALA A 260 -17.17 -12.63 -10.44
CA ALA A 260 -16.68 -13.92 -9.94
C ALA A 260 -16.27 -13.83 -8.46
N TRP A 261 -15.55 -12.79 -8.07
CA TRP A 261 -15.16 -12.58 -6.67
C TRP A 261 -16.35 -12.25 -5.77
N PHE A 262 -17.32 -11.47 -6.25
CA PHE A 262 -18.56 -11.22 -5.49
C PHE A 262 -19.36 -12.50 -5.25
N LEU A 263 -19.41 -13.41 -6.22
CA LEU A 263 -20.07 -14.71 -6.06
C LEU A 263 -19.36 -15.58 -5.02
N VAL A 264 -18.02 -15.59 -5.02
CA VAL A 264 -17.21 -16.27 -3.98
C VAL A 264 -17.50 -15.65 -2.61
N ASN A 265 -17.53 -14.33 -2.49
CA ASN A 265 -17.81 -13.67 -1.23
C ASN A 265 -19.25 -13.91 -0.75
N LEU A 266 -20.23 -13.94 -1.64
CA LEU A 266 -21.60 -14.30 -1.30
C LEU A 266 -21.68 -15.74 -0.76
N HIS A 267 -20.91 -16.66 -1.33
CA HIS A 267 -20.85 -18.03 -0.85
C HIS A 267 -20.16 -18.15 0.52
N LEU A 268 -19.00 -17.48 0.71
CA LEU A 268 -18.19 -17.59 1.93
C LEU A 268 -18.71 -16.74 3.09
N TYR A 269 -19.18 -15.52 2.79
CA TYR A 269 -19.52 -14.50 3.78
C TYR A 269 -21.01 -14.14 3.80
N GLY A 270 -21.80 -14.59 2.82
CA GLY A 270 -23.21 -14.20 2.67
C GLY A 270 -23.42 -12.77 2.14
N VAL A 271 -22.35 -12.05 1.80
CA VAL A 271 -22.37 -10.67 1.30
C VAL A 271 -21.32 -10.48 0.21
N PRO A 272 -21.53 -9.59 -0.78
CA PRO A 272 -20.58 -9.41 -1.88
C PRO A 272 -19.28 -8.71 -1.44
N ILE A 273 -19.36 -7.86 -0.42
CA ILE A 273 -18.22 -7.16 0.17
C ILE A 273 -18.24 -7.47 1.68
N PRO A 274 -17.25 -8.21 2.20
CA PRO A 274 -17.27 -8.70 3.58
C PRO A 274 -16.82 -7.64 4.62
N SER A 275 -17.31 -6.40 4.51
CA SER A 275 -16.88 -5.27 5.35
C SER A 275 -16.96 -5.56 6.85
N ALA A 276 -18.04 -6.20 7.33
CA ALA A 276 -18.19 -6.53 8.75
C ALA A 276 -17.15 -7.54 9.26
N ARG A 277 -16.66 -8.44 8.39
CA ARG A 277 -15.61 -9.43 8.70
C ARG A 277 -14.24 -8.77 8.64
N THR A 278 -13.98 -7.97 7.62
CA THR A 278 -12.81 -7.09 7.55
C THR A 278 -12.71 -6.19 8.78
N SER A 279 -13.83 -5.67 9.29
CA SER A 279 -13.82 -4.87 10.52
C SER A 279 -13.37 -5.61 11.77
N ARG A 280 -13.44 -6.96 11.78
CA ARG A 280 -12.90 -7.77 12.88
C ARG A 280 -11.39 -7.94 12.80
N LEU A 281 -10.79 -7.66 11.65
CA LEU A 281 -9.34 -7.69 11.46
C LEU A 281 -8.68 -6.35 11.79
N ILE A 282 -9.49 -5.36 12.19
CA ILE A 282 -8.99 -4.06 12.59
C ILE A 282 -8.35 -4.17 13.99
N ASP A 283 -7.10 -3.75 14.09
CA ASP A 283 -6.33 -3.70 15.34
C ASP A 283 -6.39 -2.33 16.06
N THR A 284 -7.14 -1.37 15.52
CA THR A 284 -7.32 -0.02 16.10
C THR A 284 -8.71 0.58 15.96
N ALA A 285 -9.07 1.52 16.84
CA ALA A 285 -10.27 2.32 16.63
C ALA A 285 -10.13 3.22 15.37
N ALA A 286 -11.23 3.37 14.63
CA ALA A 286 -11.29 4.32 13.51
C ALA A 286 -10.95 5.74 13.98
N MET A 287 -10.07 6.44 13.27
CA MET A 287 -9.80 7.85 13.53
C MET A 287 -10.82 8.73 12.80
N SER A 288 -11.42 9.67 13.51
CA SER A 288 -12.27 10.68 12.88
C SER A 288 -11.43 11.56 11.95
N PRO A 289 -11.88 11.82 10.71
CA PRO A 289 -11.16 12.70 9.80
C PRO A 289 -11.15 14.12 10.37
N THR A 290 -9.96 14.62 10.73
CA THR A 290 -9.74 16.00 11.14
C THR A 290 -8.80 16.69 10.14
N PRO A 291 -8.86 18.03 10.00
CA PRO A 291 -7.90 18.75 9.15
C PRO A 291 -6.44 18.49 9.54
N GLY A 292 -6.15 18.30 10.83
CA GLY A 292 -4.82 17.94 11.32
C GLY A 292 -4.38 16.56 10.84
N LEU A 293 -5.28 15.56 10.88
CA LEU A 293 -5.02 14.22 10.37
C LEU A 293 -4.70 14.23 8.87
N LEU A 294 -5.41 15.03 8.07
CA LEU A 294 -5.13 15.16 6.63
C LEU A 294 -3.72 15.69 6.34
N LEU A 295 -3.20 16.62 7.16
CA LEU A 295 -1.83 17.13 7.02
C LEU A 295 -0.79 16.06 7.38
N VAL A 296 -1.07 15.27 8.42
CA VAL A 296 -0.22 14.13 8.81
C VAL A 296 -0.23 13.07 7.70
N ASP A 297 -1.40 12.72 7.18
CA ASP A 297 -1.55 11.77 6.07
C ASP A 297 -0.85 12.25 4.80
N LEU A 298 -0.96 13.55 4.47
CA LEU A 298 -0.26 14.12 3.31
C LEU A 298 1.26 14.08 3.49
N ALA A 299 1.76 14.40 4.68
CA ALA A 299 3.19 14.31 4.99
C ALA A 299 3.67 12.86 4.93
N PHE A 300 2.94 11.93 5.55
CA PHE A 300 3.24 10.51 5.52
C PHE A 300 3.21 9.95 4.10
N PHE A 301 2.18 10.27 3.32
CA PHE A 301 2.07 9.94 1.90
C PHE A 301 3.30 10.41 1.14
N GLY A 302 3.68 11.68 1.27
CA GLY A 302 4.84 12.25 0.59
C GLY A 302 6.14 11.56 0.98
N LEU A 303 6.37 11.35 2.29
CA LEU A 303 7.57 10.68 2.78
C LEU A 303 7.67 9.24 2.25
N THR A 304 6.59 8.49 2.34
CA THR A 304 6.54 7.06 1.96
C THR A 304 6.49 6.85 0.45
N PHE A 305 5.95 7.78 -0.33
CA PHE A 305 5.99 7.71 -1.79
C PHE A 305 7.44 7.73 -2.30
N TRP A 306 8.26 8.63 -1.74
CA TRP A 306 9.65 8.78 -2.15
C TRP A 306 10.58 7.75 -1.52
N SER A 307 10.42 7.47 -0.22
CA SER A 307 11.36 6.66 0.55
C SER A 307 10.88 5.24 0.88
N GLY A 308 9.62 4.93 0.59
CA GLY A 308 9.03 3.63 0.84
C GLY A 308 8.50 3.45 2.26
N GLU A 309 7.88 2.30 2.46
CA GLU A 309 7.39 1.86 3.75
C GLU A 309 8.00 0.54 4.18
N PRO A 310 8.19 0.37 5.50
CA PRO A 310 7.99 1.39 6.53
C PRO A 310 9.05 2.50 6.53
N LEU A 311 8.70 3.64 7.12
CA LEU A 311 9.61 4.78 7.24
C LEU A 311 10.89 4.38 8.00
N GLY A 312 12.03 4.89 7.53
CA GLY A 312 13.33 4.66 8.16
C GLY A 312 14.01 3.35 7.78
N VAL A 313 13.34 2.46 7.01
CA VAL A 313 13.97 1.22 6.54
C VAL A 313 15.12 1.52 5.59
N LEU A 314 14.98 2.47 4.67
CA LEU A 314 16.07 2.82 3.77
C LEU A 314 17.02 3.87 4.38
N PRO A 315 18.35 3.71 4.23
CA PRO A 315 19.30 4.73 4.64
C PRO A 315 19.05 6.02 3.85
N LEU A 316 19.26 7.18 4.46
CA LEU A 316 19.02 8.49 3.84
C LEU A 316 17.57 8.72 3.37
N ALA A 317 16.59 7.95 3.89
CA ALA A 317 15.17 8.09 3.56
C ALA A 317 14.65 9.52 3.77
N ALA A 318 14.98 10.17 4.90
CA ALA A 318 14.53 11.52 5.19
C ALA A 318 15.11 12.59 4.23
N PRO A 319 16.44 12.66 3.99
CA PRO A 319 17.00 13.53 2.96
C PRO A 319 16.40 13.30 1.56
N LEU A 320 16.23 12.05 1.16
CA LEU A 320 15.63 11.69 -0.11
C LEU A 320 14.18 12.17 -0.20
N ALA A 321 13.38 11.95 0.84
CA ALA A 321 12.00 12.39 0.86
C ALA A 321 11.88 13.92 0.82
N ALA A 322 12.76 14.65 1.52
CA ALA A 322 12.84 16.10 1.43
C ALA A 322 13.19 16.58 0.00
N LEU A 323 14.16 15.93 -0.65
CA LEU A 323 14.50 16.19 -2.05
C LEU A 323 13.32 15.89 -2.98
N GLY A 324 12.63 14.78 -2.76
CA GLY A 324 11.44 14.38 -3.51
C GLY A 324 10.31 15.40 -3.38
N VAL A 325 10.03 15.89 -2.17
CA VAL A 325 9.05 16.95 -1.93
C VAL A 325 9.44 18.23 -2.67
N LEU A 326 10.72 18.66 -2.59
CA LEU A 326 11.20 19.82 -3.34
C LEU A 326 10.99 19.64 -4.86
N VAL A 327 11.35 18.47 -5.39
CA VAL A 327 11.12 18.11 -6.79
C VAL A 327 9.64 18.19 -7.16
N SER A 328 8.75 17.63 -6.33
CA SER A 328 7.29 17.71 -6.52
C SER A 328 6.78 19.15 -6.53
N LEU A 329 7.28 20.02 -5.65
CA LEU A 329 6.87 21.43 -5.58
C LEU A 329 7.29 22.20 -6.84
N ILE A 330 8.54 22.03 -7.30
CA ILE A 330 9.03 22.66 -8.53
C ILE A 330 8.25 22.14 -9.73
N ALA A 331 8.02 20.83 -9.81
CA ALA A 331 7.22 20.23 -10.87
C ALA A 331 5.79 20.78 -10.88
N GLY A 332 5.15 20.86 -9.71
CA GLY A 332 3.82 21.44 -9.54
C GLY A 332 3.74 22.88 -10.04
N ALA A 333 4.72 23.74 -9.69
CA ALA A 333 4.77 25.11 -10.18
C ALA A 333 4.89 25.18 -11.72
N GLY A 334 5.70 24.29 -12.31
CA GLY A 334 5.82 24.17 -13.77
C GLY A 334 4.53 23.69 -14.44
N LEU A 335 3.83 22.73 -13.86
CA LEU A 335 2.54 22.25 -14.35
C LEU A 335 1.45 23.32 -14.25
N ILE A 336 1.38 24.05 -13.15
CA ILE A 336 0.46 25.19 -12.98
C ILE A 336 0.72 26.20 -14.10
N ARG A 337 1.97 26.60 -14.32
CA ARG A 337 2.34 27.51 -15.40
C ARG A 337 1.95 26.98 -16.78
N LEU A 338 2.18 25.69 -17.03
CA LEU A 338 1.83 25.04 -18.30
C LEU A 338 0.32 25.07 -18.55
N VAL A 339 -0.48 24.74 -17.53
CA VAL A 339 -1.94 24.72 -17.61
C VAL A 339 -2.51 26.12 -17.75
N SER A 340 -1.98 27.10 -17.00
CA SER A 340 -2.41 28.50 -17.10
C SER A 340 -2.10 29.15 -18.45
N ALA A 341 -1.03 28.70 -19.12
CA ALA A 341 -0.62 29.25 -20.42
C ALA A 341 -1.28 28.57 -21.62
N ARG A 342 -1.91 27.40 -21.46
CA ARG A 342 -2.50 26.63 -22.57
C ARG A 342 -4.01 26.86 -22.68
N PRO A 343 -4.53 27.18 -23.89
CA PRO A 343 -5.97 27.15 -24.12
C PRO A 343 -6.50 25.72 -23.95
N ARG A 344 -7.66 25.59 -23.31
CA ARG A 344 -8.36 24.30 -23.11
C ARG A 344 -8.85 23.77 -24.46
N THR A 345 -7.99 22.98 -25.10
CA THR A 345 -8.23 22.39 -26.42
C THR A 345 -8.20 20.86 -26.34
N VAL A 346 -8.62 20.18 -27.41
CA VAL A 346 -8.54 18.71 -27.54
C VAL A 346 -7.11 18.19 -27.31
N ALA A 347 -6.08 18.97 -27.67
CA ALA A 347 -4.68 18.64 -27.44
C ALA A 347 -4.28 18.58 -25.94
N GLY A 348 -5.11 19.12 -25.04
CA GLY A 348 -4.92 19.07 -23.59
C GLY A 348 -5.44 17.80 -22.92
N ALA A 349 -6.18 16.94 -23.62
CA ALA A 349 -6.82 15.76 -23.03
C ALA A 349 -5.84 14.80 -22.33
N PRO A 350 -4.70 14.42 -22.95
CA PRO A 350 -3.76 13.50 -22.32
C PRO A 350 -3.20 14.04 -20.99
N LEU A 351 -2.95 15.35 -20.91
CA LEU A 351 -2.47 16.01 -19.70
C LEU A 351 -3.53 15.99 -18.59
N ALA A 352 -4.78 16.32 -18.92
CA ALA A 352 -5.88 16.31 -17.96
C ALA A 352 -6.13 14.90 -17.40
N VAL A 353 -6.08 13.86 -18.26
CA VAL A 353 -6.22 12.46 -17.84
C VAL A 353 -5.06 12.01 -16.95
N ALA A 354 -3.82 12.35 -17.29
CA ALA A 354 -2.67 12.05 -16.46
C ALA A 354 -2.79 12.73 -15.07
N MET A 355 -3.18 14.00 -15.02
CA MET A 355 -3.39 14.73 -13.75
C MET A 355 -4.54 14.12 -12.94
N ALA A 356 -5.64 13.72 -13.59
CA ALA A 356 -6.76 13.07 -12.94
C ALA A 356 -6.36 11.70 -12.37
N ALA A 357 -5.53 10.93 -13.08
CA ALA A 357 -5.08 9.61 -12.62
C ALA A 357 -4.23 9.70 -11.35
N GLY A 358 -3.20 10.56 -11.34
CA GLY A 358 -2.38 10.79 -10.15
C GLY A 358 -3.21 11.40 -9.02
N GLY A 359 -3.91 12.49 -9.29
CA GLY A 359 -4.70 13.20 -8.27
C GLY A 359 -5.77 12.33 -7.62
N ALA A 360 -6.45 11.46 -8.37
CA ALA A 360 -7.47 10.58 -7.82
C ALA A 360 -6.89 9.45 -6.96
N LEU A 361 -5.72 8.88 -7.30
CA LEU A 361 -5.06 7.90 -6.42
C LEU A 361 -4.46 8.54 -5.17
N VAL A 362 -3.91 9.76 -5.26
CA VAL A 362 -3.49 10.50 -4.07
C VAL A 362 -4.71 10.77 -3.18
N ALA A 363 -5.80 11.29 -3.74
CA ALA A 363 -7.02 11.53 -2.97
C ALA A 363 -7.56 10.25 -2.31
N LEU A 364 -7.56 9.13 -3.03
CA LEU A 364 -7.93 7.84 -2.47
C LEU A 364 -7.02 7.46 -1.30
N ALA A 365 -5.69 7.53 -1.49
CA ALA A 365 -4.71 7.20 -0.44
C ALA A 365 -4.94 8.00 0.84
N LEU A 366 -5.30 9.28 0.72
CA LEU A 366 -5.58 10.16 1.86
C LEU A 366 -6.94 9.90 2.54
N ILE A 367 -7.91 9.34 1.82
CA ILE A 367 -9.25 9.03 2.37
C ILE A 367 -9.30 7.61 2.97
N LEU A 368 -8.42 6.70 2.54
CA LEU A 368 -8.39 5.31 3.01
C LEU A 368 -8.29 5.16 4.54
N PRO A 369 -7.42 5.89 5.27
CA PRO A 369 -7.35 5.76 6.74
C PRO A 369 -8.68 6.10 7.41
N ALA A 370 -9.35 7.17 6.96
CA ALA A 370 -10.63 7.61 7.48
C ALA A 370 -11.80 6.67 7.14
N THR A 371 -11.69 5.88 6.07
CA THR A 371 -12.79 5.03 5.57
C THR A 371 -12.65 3.56 5.93
N ASN A 372 -11.43 3.06 6.18
CA ASN A 372 -11.18 1.65 6.50
C ASN A 372 -10.61 1.41 7.91
N ALA A 373 -10.48 2.47 8.74
CA ALA A 373 -10.11 2.35 10.16
C ALA A 373 -8.79 1.59 10.43
N PHE A 374 -7.87 1.59 9.48
CA PHE A 374 -6.55 1.01 9.64
C PHE A 374 -5.63 1.89 10.48
N ARG A 375 -4.68 1.25 11.18
CA ARG A 375 -3.64 1.86 12.02
C ARG A 375 -2.58 2.66 11.26
N PHE A 376 -2.69 2.80 9.94
CA PHE A 376 -1.67 3.45 9.11
C PHE A 376 -2.19 4.73 8.45
N ALA A 377 -1.34 5.75 8.42
CA ALA A 377 -1.55 6.97 7.66
C ALA A 377 -1.49 6.68 6.15
N GLY A 378 -2.14 7.51 5.33
CA GLY A 378 -2.33 7.28 3.90
C GLY A 378 -1.01 7.02 3.14
N PRO A 379 -0.68 5.77 2.75
CA PRO A 379 0.67 5.46 2.32
C PRO A 379 0.87 5.73 0.83
N GLY A 380 2.10 6.19 0.50
CA GLY A 380 2.49 6.57 -0.85
C GLY A 380 2.35 5.46 -1.89
N ARG A 381 2.50 4.19 -1.49
CA ARG A 381 2.43 3.05 -2.39
C ARG A 381 1.08 2.89 -3.12
N TYR A 382 0.00 3.46 -2.59
CA TYR A 382 -1.30 3.45 -3.27
C TYR A 382 -1.34 4.33 -4.54
N ALA A 383 -0.37 5.23 -4.72
CA ALA A 383 -0.25 6.05 -5.92
C ALA A 383 0.57 5.38 -7.04
N TYR A 384 1.32 4.31 -6.75
CA TYR A 384 2.13 3.61 -7.77
C TYR A 384 1.35 3.10 -9.00
N PRO A 385 0.06 2.71 -8.92
CA PRO A 385 -0.73 2.41 -10.12
C PRO A 385 -0.86 3.61 -11.09
N ALA A 386 -0.65 4.86 -10.64
CA ALA A 386 -0.59 6.05 -11.48
C ALA A 386 0.85 6.52 -11.78
N LEU A 387 1.88 5.78 -11.34
CA LEU A 387 3.28 6.20 -11.46
C LEU A 387 3.69 6.61 -12.88
N PRO A 388 3.25 5.94 -13.98
CA PRO A 388 3.57 6.41 -15.32
C PRO A 388 3.09 7.84 -15.63
N ALA A 389 1.92 8.24 -15.12
CA ALA A 389 1.44 9.61 -15.21
C ALA A 389 2.23 10.53 -14.29
N GLU A 390 2.43 10.14 -13.02
CA GLU A 390 3.10 10.97 -12.03
C GLU A 390 4.55 11.28 -12.40
N ALA A 391 5.32 10.28 -12.84
CA ALA A 391 6.69 10.44 -13.30
C ALA A 391 6.77 11.34 -14.55
N ALA A 392 5.85 11.17 -15.50
CA ALA A 392 5.79 12.00 -16.70
C ALA A 392 5.38 13.46 -16.40
N LEU A 393 4.41 13.65 -15.50
CA LEU A 393 3.99 14.97 -15.02
C LEU A 393 5.10 15.66 -14.24
N CYS A 394 5.82 14.93 -13.38
CA CYS A 394 6.95 15.43 -12.63
C CYS A 394 8.06 15.92 -13.58
N ALA A 395 8.46 15.07 -14.54
CA ALA A 395 9.45 15.41 -15.56
C ALA A 395 9.04 16.63 -16.40
N LEU A 396 7.79 16.68 -16.87
CA LEU A 396 7.27 17.79 -17.64
C LEU A 396 7.21 19.09 -16.83
N GLY A 397 6.76 19.01 -15.58
CA GLY A 397 6.72 20.13 -14.65
C GLY A 397 8.11 20.73 -14.43
N LEU A 398 9.11 19.90 -14.12
CA LEU A 398 10.50 20.35 -13.96
C LEU A 398 11.04 20.98 -15.24
N TYR A 399 10.74 20.38 -16.39
CA TYR A 399 11.16 20.90 -17.70
C TYR A 399 10.62 22.32 -17.96
N VAL A 400 9.35 22.57 -17.60
CA VAL A 400 8.70 23.88 -17.75
C VAL A 400 9.16 24.89 -16.70
N ALA A 401 9.36 24.46 -15.45
CA ALA A 401 9.75 25.32 -14.34
C ALA A 401 11.20 25.83 -14.49
N ILE A 402 12.12 24.95 -14.87
CA ILE A 402 13.56 25.24 -14.92
C ILE A 402 13.97 25.47 -16.38
N ARG A 403 14.08 26.72 -16.80
CA ARG A 403 14.44 27.07 -18.19
C ARG A 403 15.85 26.65 -18.58
N HIS A 404 16.80 26.73 -17.64
CA HIS A 404 18.21 26.48 -17.91
C HIS A 404 18.51 24.98 -17.97
N GLN A 405 18.99 24.48 -19.11
CA GLN A 405 19.21 23.04 -19.32
C GLN A 405 20.22 22.44 -18.34
N LEU A 406 21.31 23.17 -18.03
CA LEU A 406 22.29 22.69 -17.06
C LEU A 406 21.66 22.50 -15.67
N ALA A 407 20.78 23.40 -15.24
CA ALA A 407 20.14 23.30 -13.93
C ALA A 407 19.21 22.07 -13.83
N ARG A 408 18.50 21.76 -14.91
CA ARG A 408 17.69 20.52 -15.00
C ARG A 408 18.55 19.28 -14.93
N ARG A 409 19.65 19.24 -15.70
CA ARG A 409 20.59 18.12 -15.68
C ARG A 409 21.24 17.94 -14.31
N VAL A 410 21.65 19.04 -13.65
CA VAL A 410 22.22 18.99 -12.29
C VAL A 410 21.21 18.45 -11.29
N LEU A 411 19.97 18.96 -11.29
CA LEU A 411 18.92 18.47 -10.39
C LEU A 411 18.58 16.99 -10.65
N GLY A 412 18.42 16.61 -11.93
CA GLY A 412 18.16 15.24 -12.32
C GLY A 412 19.29 14.28 -11.92
N SER A 413 20.54 14.66 -12.19
CA SER A 413 21.72 13.88 -11.78
C SER A 413 21.84 13.79 -10.26
N ALA A 414 21.59 14.88 -9.53
CA ALA A 414 21.63 14.88 -8.06
C ALA A 414 20.58 13.91 -7.50
N TYR A 415 19.35 13.97 -7.99
CA TYR A 415 18.31 13.00 -7.63
C TYR A 415 18.74 11.57 -7.97
N GLY A 416 19.20 11.32 -9.20
CA GLY A 416 19.60 10.00 -9.65
C GLY A 416 20.72 9.39 -8.81
N VAL A 417 21.73 10.18 -8.45
CA VAL A 417 22.85 9.75 -7.59
C VAL A 417 22.35 9.44 -6.18
N VAL A 418 21.56 10.33 -5.56
CA VAL A 418 21.04 10.11 -4.20
C VAL A 418 20.11 8.90 -4.14
N ALA A 419 19.19 8.78 -5.09
CA ALA A 419 18.25 7.67 -5.13
C ALA A 419 18.93 6.33 -5.41
N LEU A 420 19.91 6.29 -6.32
CA LEU A 420 20.72 5.09 -6.56
C LEU A 420 21.52 4.72 -5.31
N ALA A 421 22.14 5.69 -4.63
CA ALA A 421 22.87 5.45 -3.39
C ALA A 421 21.95 4.86 -2.31
N VAL A 422 20.73 5.38 -2.16
CA VAL A 422 19.72 4.84 -1.23
C VAL A 422 19.35 3.40 -1.57
N ILE A 423 19.06 3.10 -2.84
CA ILE A 423 18.69 1.75 -3.30
C ILE A 423 19.84 0.76 -3.09
N VAL A 424 21.06 1.14 -3.47
CA VAL A 424 22.25 0.29 -3.34
C VAL A 424 22.58 0.07 -1.86
N ALA A 425 22.59 1.12 -1.03
CA ALA A 425 22.85 1.00 0.39
C ALA A 425 21.76 0.17 1.11
N GLY A 426 20.48 0.36 0.75
CA GLY A 426 19.40 -0.48 1.24
C GLY A 426 19.53 -1.93 0.80
N ALA A 427 19.94 -2.19 -0.45
CA ALA A 427 20.19 -3.54 -0.93
C ALA A 427 21.42 -4.20 -0.26
N ALA A 428 22.40 -3.42 0.16
CA ALA A 428 23.58 -3.90 0.89
C ALA A 428 23.32 -4.15 2.38
N GLY A 429 22.09 -3.98 2.88
CA GLY A 429 21.77 -4.11 4.30
C GLY A 429 22.25 -2.93 5.15
N GLY A 430 22.51 -1.77 4.53
CA GLY A 430 22.93 -0.55 5.23
C GLY A 430 21.82 0.11 6.06
N SER A 431 20.66 -0.52 6.17
CA SER A 431 19.62 -0.14 7.12
C SER A 431 20.18 -0.35 8.53
N PRO A 432 20.23 0.68 9.39
CA PRO A 432 20.61 0.46 10.78
C PRO A 432 19.65 -0.58 11.38
N PRO A 433 20.14 -1.59 12.11
CA PRO A 433 19.25 -2.44 12.88
C PRO A 433 18.43 -1.52 13.76
N ALA A 434 17.11 -1.65 13.71
CA ALA A 434 16.26 -0.90 14.61
C ALA A 434 16.70 -1.26 16.02
N GLN A 435 17.16 -0.27 16.77
CA GLN A 435 17.44 -0.50 18.17
C GLN A 435 16.10 -0.62 18.89
N PRO A 436 15.94 -1.67 19.73
CA PRO A 436 14.76 -1.77 20.58
C PRO A 436 14.62 -0.44 21.32
N GLY A 437 13.49 0.23 21.12
CA GLY A 437 13.24 1.51 21.78
C GLY A 437 13.22 1.30 23.30
N PRO A 438 13.21 2.38 24.11
CA PRO A 438 13.09 2.26 25.57
C PRO A 438 11.79 1.59 26.05
N GLN A 439 10.84 1.34 25.14
CA GLN A 439 9.60 0.59 25.37
C GLN A 439 9.64 -0.84 24.83
N ALA A 440 10.78 -1.31 24.34
CA ALA A 440 10.90 -2.68 23.89
C ALA A 440 10.86 -3.63 25.10
N PRO A 441 10.18 -4.78 24.96
CA PRO A 441 10.14 -5.76 26.02
C PRO A 441 11.53 -6.27 26.41
N PRO A 442 11.73 -6.68 27.67
CA PRO A 442 12.86 -7.49 28.07
C PRO A 442 13.01 -8.75 27.20
N ASP A 443 14.25 -9.20 27.03
CA ASP A 443 14.54 -10.43 26.29
C ASP A 443 13.81 -11.63 26.93
N GLY A 444 13.04 -12.36 26.11
CA GLY A 444 12.28 -13.54 26.55
C GLY A 444 10.84 -13.26 27.00
N SER A 445 10.38 -12.00 27.00
CA SER A 445 8.97 -11.67 27.23
C SER A 445 8.05 -12.39 26.25
N ARG A 446 6.91 -12.88 26.78
CA ARG A 446 5.87 -13.58 26.01
C ARG A 446 4.53 -12.90 26.19
N VAL A 447 3.68 -13.00 25.17
CA VAL A 447 2.29 -12.54 25.26
C VAL A 447 1.51 -13.52 26.16
N ALA A 448 0.91 -13.04 27.24
CA ALA A 448 -0.02 -13.82 28.06
C ALA A 448 -1.42 -13.89 27.41
N ALA A 449 -2.10 -15.03 27.58
CA ALA A 449 -3.41 -15.30 27.00
C ALA A 449 -4.48 -14.28 27.49
N SER A 450 -5.19 -13.64 26.54
CA SER A 450 -6.35 -12.79 26.85
C SER A 450 -7.63 -13.62 26.92
N GLY A 451 -8.45 -13.40 27.95
CA GLY A 451 -9.80 -13.94 28.03
C GLY A 451 -10.71 -13.44 26.91
N ALA A 452 -11.81 -14.16 26.65
CA ALA A 452 -12.80 -13.80 25.63
C ALA A 452 -13.54 -12.47 25.91
N ASP A 453 -13.44 -11.95 27.13
CA ASP A 453 -13.90 -10.62 27.55
C ASP A 453 -12.84 -9.52 27.36
N GLY A 454 -11.66 -9.87 26.83
CA GLY A 454 -10.50 -8.99 26.71
C GLY A 454 -9.71 -8.83 28.02
N SER A 455 -10.08 -9.54 29.09
CA SER A 455 -9.35 -9.49 30.36
C SER A 455 -7.99 -10.17 30.25
N LEU A 456 -6.99 -9.60 30.93
CA LEU A 456 -5.69 -10.24 31.11
C LEU A 456 -5.83 -11.28 32.23
N ARG A 457 -5.87 -12.56 31.88
CA ARG A 457 -5.99 -13.63 32.89
C ARG A 457 -4.73 -13.66 33.75
N GLY A 458 -4.92 -13.68 35.07
CA GLY A 458 -3.80 -13.63 36.02
C GLY A 458 -3.31 -12.21 36.33
N PHE A 459 -3.94 -11.16 35.82
CA PHE A 459 -3.63 -9.77 36.20
C PHE A 459 -4.76 -9.13 37.00
N SER A 460 -4.40 -8.36 38.03
CA SER A 460 -5.29 -7.39 38.67
C SER A 460 -4.88 -5.99 38.23
N ILE A 461 -5.85 -5.20 37.76
CA ILE A 461 -5.64 -3.78 37.44
C ILE A 461 -6.53 -3.00 38.40
N THR A 462 -5.90 -2.24 39.28
CA THR A 462 -6.57 -1.41 40.29
C THR A 462 -6.31 0.06 40.00
N ILE A 463 -7.38 0.86 40.02
CA ILE A 463 -7.27 2.32 40.07
C ILE A 463 -7.46 2.69 41.53
N ASP A 464 -6.36 3.03 42.20
CA ASP A 464 -6.34 3.30 43.63
C ASP A 464 -6.39 4.80 43.95
N SER A 465 -6.07 5.68 42.99
CA SER A 465 -6.30 7.11 43.14
C SER A 465 -6.65 7.83 41.84
N VAL A 466 -7.42 8.91 41.98
CA VAL A 466 -7.81 9.81 40.90
C VAL A 466 -7.51 11.24 41.33
N ALA A 467 -6.79 11.99 40.51
CA ALA A 467 -6.54 13.41 40.72
C ALA A 467 -7.15 14.22 39.57
N LEU A 468 -7.82 15.32 39.92
CA LEU A 468 -8.38 16.26 38.94
C LEU A 468 -7.45 17.47 38.85
N ASP A 469 -7.05 17.85 37.64
CA ASP A 469 -6.31 19.08 37.37
C ASP A 469 -7.19 20.04 36.56
N PRO A 470 -7.94 20.94 37.23
CA PRO A 470 -8.81 21.89 36.57
C PRO A 470 -8.07 22.91 35.71
N ALA A 471 -6.81 23.21 36.03
CA ALA A 471 -6.01 24.18 35.28
C ALA A 471 -5.63 23.63 33.90
N GLN A 472 -5.35 22.32 33.83
CA GLN A 472 -5.05 21.62 32.58
C GLN A 472 -6.27 20.96 31.94
N LYS A 473 -7.44 21.02 32.59
CA LYS A 473 -8.65 20.27 32.19
C LYS A 473 -8.37 18.76 32.03
N ALA A 474 -7.60 18.20 32.96
CA ALA A 474 -7.15 16.81 32.92
C ALA A 474 -7.62 16.01 34.14
N THR A 475 -7.78 14.70 33.96
CA THR A 475 -7.98 13.72 35.03
C THR A 475 -6.83 12.73 34.99
N TRP A 476 -6.17 12.58 36.13
CA TRP A 476 -5.05 11.67 36.34
C TRP A 476 -5.55 10.44 37.09
N PHE A 477 -5.19 9.25 36.60
CA PHE A 477 -5.49 7.99 37.26
C PHE A 477 -4.17 7.36 37.69
N HIS A 478 -4.06 6.99 38.96
CA HIS A 478 -3.02 6.06 39.38
C HIS A 478 -3.54 4.65 39.10
N VAL A 479 -2.78 3.89 38.31
CA VAL A 479 -3.15 2.54 37.88
C VAL A 479 -2.06 1.60 38.38
N THR A 480 -2.43 0.72 39.30
CA THR A 480 -1.59 -0.38 39.76
C THR A 480 -1.94 -1.63 38.97
N VAL A 481 -0.91 -2.34 38.49
CA VAL A 481 -1.09 -3.62 37.80
C VAL A 481 -0.27 -4.68 38.49
N GLU A 482 -0.93 -5.73 38.94
CA GLU A 482 -0.34 -6.87 39.64
C GLU A 482 -0.50 -8.11 38.78
N ASN A 483 0.61 -8.78 38.48
CA ASN A 483 0.61 -10.07 37.81
C ASN A 483 0.68 -11.19 38.86
N SER A 484 -0.42 -11.93 39.01
CA SER A 484 -0.55 -13.11 39.88
C SER A 484 -0.16 -14.42 39.20
N GLY A 485 0.29 -14.38 37.94
CA GLY A 485 0.82 -15.52 37.21
C GLY A 485 2.29 -15.83 37.57
N PRO A 486 2.77 -17.06 37.24
CA PRO A 486 4.16 -17.47 37.50
C PRO A 486 5.18 -16.87 36.52
N ASP A 487 4.73 -16.36 35.38
CA ASP A 487 5.58 -15.83 34.31
C ASP A 487 5.58 -14.29 34.29
N GLU A 488 6.71 -13.68 33.91
CA GLU A 488 6.79 -12.25 33.61
C GLU A 488 5.90 -11.95 32.40
N ALA A 489 4.97 -11.00 32.55
CA ALA A 489 3.97 -10.75 31.54
C ALA A 489 3.93 -9.26 31.19
N GLU A 490 4.06 -8.98 29.90
CA GLU A 490 4.11 -7.63 29.37
C GLU A 490 2.70 -7.07 29.17
N TRP A 491 2.47 -5.88 29.69
CA TRP A 491 1.27 -5.10 29.42
C TRP A 491 1.62 -3.93 28.50
N SER A 492 1.33 -4.08 27.21
CA SER A 492 1.32 -2.95 26.28
C SER A 492 -0.11 -2.43 26.14
N PRO A 493 -0.41 -1.27 26.74
CA PRO A 493 -1.20 -0.29 26.05
C PRO A 493 -0.36 0.97 25.94
N ALA A 494 -0.28 1.53 24.74
CA ALA A 494 -0.19 2.98 24.68
C ALA A 494 -1.40 3.50 25.50
N PRO A 495 -1.20 4.28 26.58
CA PRO A 495 -2.32 4.77 27.38
C PRO A 495 -3.23 5.58 26.46
N ALA A 496 -4.45 5.10 26.26
CA ALA A 496 -5.48 5.83 25.52
C ALA A 496 -6.11 6.84 26.48
N VAL A 497 -5.65 8.08 26.44
CA VAL A 497 -6.31 9.19 27.15
C VAL A 497 -7.53 9.61 26.30
N SER A 498 -8.71 9.10 26.65
CA SER A 498 -9.97 9.57 26.05
C SER A 498 -10.57 10.69 26.89
N THR A 499 -10.75 11.88 26.31
CA THR A 499 -11.56 12.94 26.93
C THR A 499 -13.03 12.74 26.55
N GLY A 500 -13.87 12.25 27.47
CA GLY A 500 -15.33 12.25 27.26
C GLY A 500 -16.16 11.46 28.29
N SER A 501 -17.20 12.11 28.81
CA SER A 501 -18.33 11.53 29.55
C SER A 501 -19.10 10.53 28.69
N GLN A 502 -19.43 9.37 29.24
CA GLN A 502 -20.33 8.37 28.64
C GLN A 502 -21.74 8.93 28.42
#